data_AF-A0AAV4S9F4-F1
#
_entry.id   AF-A0AAV4S9F4-F1
#
_cell.length_a   1.000
_cell.length_b   1.000
_cell.length_c   1.000
_cell.angle_alpha   90.00
_cell.angle_beta   90.00
_cell.angle_gamma   90.00
#
_symmetry.space_group_name_H-M   'P 1'
#
loop_
_entity.id
_entity.type
_entity.pdbx_description
1 polymer ?
#
loop_
_entity_poly.entity_id
_entity_poly.type
_entity_poly.pdbx_seq_one_letter_code
_entity_poly.pdbx_strand_id
1 'polypeptide(L)'
;MDAYESQIERDLASITKKSSRKRLVSTFQRSDEVRVKTFYLSVLSTIKKVIADDEINSLKHLDGLLFKISGIKEEETIQKYVENESNQFGSFNVVALACKYKAIKVLEYLFSENAKSIYNLSVKISKTASLWSEVDEFHHNAFYYAIRSDMTHLLNILIEKGQNKNQKEELDEILSKAYRELKLRNVFVTREMDFFSSK
;
A
#
# COMPACT_ATOMS: atom_id res chain seq x y z
N MET A 1 -25.73 5.46 2.65
CA MET A 1 -25.10 4.46 1.77
C MET A 1 -26.14 4.00 0.78
N ASP A 2 -25.91 4.24 -0.50
CA ASP A 2 -26.87 3.82 -1.53
C ASP A 2 -26.76 2.30 -1.82
N ALA A 3 -27.71 1.76 -2.59
CA ALA A 3 -27.75 0.33 -2.89
C ALA A 3 -26.52 -0.14 -3.71
N TYR A 4 -25.85 0.77 -4.42
CA TYR A 4 -24.69 0.50 -5.25
C TYR A 4 -23.44 0.31 -4.38
N GLU A 5 -23.16 1.25 -3.48
CA GLU A 5 -22.08 1.18 -2.49
C GLU A 5 -22.20 -0.09 -1.64
N SER A 6 -23.41 -0.35 -1.12
CA SER A 6 -23.68 -1.54 -0.30
C SER A 6 -23.40 -2.84 -1.05
N GLN A 7 -23.65 -2.87 -2.37
CA GLN A 7 -23.38 -4.04 -3.20
C GLN A 7 -21.89 -4.23 -3.46
N ILE A 8 -21.16 -3.14 -3.75
CA ILE A 8 -19.71 -3.18 -3.94
C ILE A 8 -19.04 -3.68 -2.67
N GLU A 9 -19.39 -3.14 -1.51
CA GLU A 9 -18.80 -3.54 -0.23
C GLU A 9 -18.99 -5.03 0.05
N ARG A 10 -20.20 -5.57 -0.19
CA ARG A 10 -20.46 -7.02 -0.06
C ARG A 10 -19.63 -7.87 -1.03
N ASP A 11 -19.49 -7.41 -2.27
CA ASP A 11 -18.71 -8.14 -3.27
C ASP A 11 -17.20 -8.06 -2.99
N LEU A 12 -16.69 -6.93 -2.50
CA LEU A 12 -15.30 -6.76 -2.06
C LEU A 12 -15.01 -7.56 -0.79
N ALA A 13 -15.91 -7.59 0.19
CA ALA A 13 -15.79 -8.44 1.38
C ALA A 13 -15.74 -9.93 1.04
N SER A 14 -16.22 -10.32 -0.14
CA SER A 14 -16.21 -11.70 -0.63
C SER A 14 -15.32 -11.89 -1.88
N ILE A 15 -14.30 -11.04 -2.04
CA ILE A 15 -13.43 -10.98 -3.24
C ILE A 15 -12.72 -12.31 -3.57
N THR A 16 -12.54 -13.18 -2.58
CA THR A 16 -11.98 -14.53 -2.78
C THR A 16 -12.88 -15.40 -3.67
N LYS A 17 -14.20 -15.17 -3.64
CA LYS A 17 -15.17 -15.89 -4.47
C LYS A 17 -15.08 -15.46 -5.93
N LYS A 18 -14.96 -16.43 -6.84
CA LYS A 18 -14.90 -16.18 -8.30
C LYS A 18 -16.13 -15.43 -8.83
N SER A 19 -17.31 -15.69 -8.27
CA SER A 19 -18.56 -15.01 -8.64
C SER A 19 -18.53 -13.53 -8.28
N SER A 20 -18.07 -13.17 -7.09
CA SER A 20 -17.91 -11.78 -6.65
C SER A 20 -16.95 -11.01 -7.55
N ARG A 21 -15.79 -11.59 -7.91
CA ARG A 21 -14.85 -10.97 -8.85
C ARG A 21 -15.46 -10.70 -10.22
N LYS A 22 -16.22 -11.65 -10.77
CA LYS A 22 -16.90 -11.46 -12.06
C LYS A 22 -17.93 -10.33 -11.97
N ARG A 23 -18.71 -10.28 -10.88
CA ARG A 23 -19.66 -9.19 -10.64
C ARG A 23 -18.94 -7.85 -10.58
N LEU A 24 -17.90 -7.71 -9.77
CA LEU A 24 -17.13 -6.45 -9.63
C LEU A 24 -16.61 -5.92 -10.97
N VAL A 25 -16.02 -6.78 -11.81
CA VAL A 25 -15.58 -6.37 -13.15
C VAL A 25 -16.76 -5.90 -14.01
N SER A 26 -17.86 -6.67 -14.03
CA SER A 26 -19.04 -6.27 -14.81
C SER A 26 -19.71 -4.99 -14.30
N THR A 27 -19.71 -4.78 -12.98
CA THR A 27 -20.21 -3.57 -12.33
C THR A 27 -19.38 -2.39 -12.75
N PHE A 28 -18.05 -2.50 -12.69
CA PHE A 28 -17.13 -1.45 -13.12
C PHE A 28 -17.34 -1.07 -14.60
N GLN A 29 -17.46 -2.05 -15.49
CA GLN A 29 -17.66 -1.83 -16.94
C GLN A 29 -18.94 -1.08 -17.28
N ARG A 30 -20.00 -1.30 -16.51
CA ARG A 30 -21.34 -0.72 -16.76
C ARG A 30 -21.60 0.57 -15.97
N SER A 31 -20.63 1.01 -15.18
CA SER A 31 -20.78 2.17 -14.31
C SER A 31 -20.52 3.46 -15.09
N ASP A 32 -21.32 4.48 -14.80
CA ASP A 32 -21.02 5.87 -15.16
C ASP A 32 -19.79 6.39 -14.37
N GLU A 33 -19.34 7.60 -14.69
CA GLU A 33 -18.13 8.18 -14.11
C GLU A 33 -18.19 8.31 -12.58
N VAL A 34 -19.34 8.72 -12.03
CA VAL A 34 -19.53 8.88 -10.57
C VAL A 34 -19.40 7.53 -9.88
N ARG A 35 -20.06 6.51 -10.42
CA ARG A 35 -20.01 5.14 -9.89
C ARG A 35 -18.63 4.51 -10.04
N VAL A 36 -17.93 4.75 -11.14
CA VAL A 36 -16.55 4.32 -11.34
C VAL A 36 -15.64 4.92 -10.27
N LYS A 37 -15.77 6.22 -9.99
CA LYS A 37 -15.04 6.89 -8.91
C LYS A 37 -15.32 6.20 -7.57
N THR A 38 -16.59 6.06 -7.18
CA THR A 38 -16.98 5.40 -5.92
C THR A 38 -16.46 3.96 -5.80
N PHE A 39 -16.55 3.18 -6.88
CA PHE A 39 -16.01 1.83 -6.94
C PHE A 39 -14.51 1.83 -6.66
N TYR A 40 -13.78 2.73 -7.33
CA TYR A 40 -12.33 2.79 -7.20
C TYR A 40 -11.88 3.13 -5.78
N LEU A 41 -12.50 4.14 -5.17
CA LEU A 41 -12.25 4.52 -3.78
C LEU A 41 -12.59 3.37 -2.81
N SER A 42 -13.64 2.61 -3.08
CA SER A 42 -14.01 1.43 -2.29
C SER A 42 -12.95 0.32 -2.38
N VAL A 43 -12.35 0.13 -3.56
CA VAL A 43 -11.21 -0.80 -3.74
C VAL A 43 -10.00 -0.34 -2.93
N LEU A 44 -9.62 0.95 -2.99
CA LEU A 44 -8.49 1.48 -2.22
C LEU A 44 -8.71 1.33 -0.71
N SER A 45 -9.90 1.66 -0.23
CA SER A 45 -10.30 1.49 1.18
C SER A 45 -10.18 0.03 1.60
N THR A 46 -10.67 -0.90 0.76
CA THR A 46 -10.58 -2.34 1.02
C THR A 46 -9.12 -2.80 1.03
N ILE A 47 -8.26 -2.30 0.14
CA ILE A 47 -6.83 -2.61 0.15
C ILE A 47 -6.20 -2.21 1.48
N LYS A 48 -6.45 -0.98 1.98
CA LYS A 48 -5.93 -0.56 3.29
C LYS A 48 -6.36 -1.51 4.40
N LYS A 49 -7.63 -1.92 4.41
CA LYS A 49 -8.17 -2.85 5.40
C LYS A 49 -7.48 -4.22 5.34
N VAL A 50 -7.38 -4.83 4.16
CA VAL A 50 -6.74 -6.16 4.04
C VAL A 50 -5.24 -6.11 4.34
N ILE A 51 -4.57 -4.97 4.10
CA ILE A 51 -3.18 -4.76 4.54
C ILE A 51 -3.13 -4.72 6.07
N ALA A 52 -4.02 -3.95 6.71
CA ALA A 52 -4.06 -3.85 8.17
C ALA A 52 -4.33 -5.21 8.85
N ASP A 53 -5.12 -6.07 8.21
CA ASP A 53 -5.45 -7.42 8.70
C ASP A 53 -4.42 -8.50 8.29
N ASP A 54 -3.36 -8.16 7.54
CA ASP A 54 -2.38 -9.09 6.93
C ASP A 54 -3.04 -10.21 6.07
N GLU A 55 -4.19 -9.89 5.45
CA GLU A 55 -5.06 -10.82 4.69
C GLU A 55 -4.59 -11.00 3.24
N ILE A 56 -3.48 -11.73 3.08
CA ILE A 56 -2.80 -11.95 1.78
C ILE A 56 -3.70 -12.52 0.67
N ASN A 57 -4.65 -13.41 0.99
CA ASN A 57 -5.51 -14.04 -0.02
C ASN A 57 -6.45 -13.02 -0.66
N SER A 58 -7.05 -12.16 0.16
CA SER A 58 -7.90 -11.08 -0.32
C SER A 58 -7.10 -10.07 -1.13
N LEU A 59 -5.89 -9.74 -0.67
CA LEU A 59 -4.98 -8.83 -1.38
C LEU A 59 -4.61 -9.34 -2.78
N LYS A 60 -4.25 -10.63 -2.93
CA LYS A 60 -3.97 -11.26 -4.24
C LYS A 60 -5.15 -11.13 -5.21
N HIS A 61 -6.37 -11.26 -4.70
CA HIS A 61 -7.56 -11.14 -5.52
C HIS A 61 -7.90 -9.69 -5.87
N LEU A 62 -7.60 -8.74 -4.99
CA LEU A 62 -7.70 -7.31 -5.26
C LEU A 62 -6.65 -6.87 -6.30
N ASP A 63 -5.42 -7.38 -6.24
CA ASP A 63 -4.39 -7.14 -7.25
C ASP A 63 -4.85 -7.61 -8.64
N GLY A 64 -5.37 -8.84 -8.71
CA GLY A 64 -5.97 -9.36 -9.95
C GLY A 64 -7.25 -8.64 -10.40
N LEU A 65 -7.98 -7.97 -9.50
CA LEU A 65 -9.09 -7.10 -9.88
C LEU A 65 -8.57 -5.80 -10.50
N LEU A 66 -7.60 -5.15 -9.85
CA LEU A 66 -6.95 -3.94 -10.36
C LEU A 66 -6.35 -4.16 -11.74
N PHE A 67 -5.64 -5.28 -11.95
CA PHE A 67 -5.11 -5.66 -13.25
C PHE A 67 -6.18 -5.74 -14.36
N LYS A 68 -7.38 -6.24 -14.02
CA LYS A 68 -8.47 -6.35 -15.00
C LYS A 68 -9.10 -5.00 -15.30
N ILE A 69 -9.30 -4.17 -14.28
CA ILE A 69 -9.97 -2.88 -14.45
C ILE A 69 -9.05 -1.81 -15.05
N SER A 70 -7.73 -1.94 -14.91
CA SER A 70 -6.76 -1.06 -15.58
C SER A 70 -6.80 -1.17 -17.10
N GLY A 71 -7.34 -2.27 -17.66
CA GLY A 71 -7.56 -2.40 -19.11
C GLY A 71 -8.89 -1.80 -19.60
N ILE A 72 -9.75 -1.30 -18.70
CA ILE A 72 -11.10 -0.83 -19.04
C ILE A 72 -11.18 0.70 -19.08
N LYS A 73 -10.45 1.38 -18.18
CA LYS A 73 -10.43 2.84 -18.08
C LYS A 73 -9.00 3.35 -18.16
N GLU A 74 -8.85 4.52 -18.77
CA GLU A 74 -7.57 5.20 -18.87
C GLU A 74 -7.04 5.56 -17.49
N GLU A 75 -5.73 5.38 -17.35
CA GLU A 75 -5.02 5.56 -16.10
C GLU A 75 -5.11 6.99 -15.55
N GLU A 76 -5.06 8.00 -16.42
CA GLU A 76 -5.19 9.41 -16.03
C GLU A 76 -6.53 9.72 -15.36
N THR A 77 -7.60 9.04 -15.78
CA THR A 77 -8.93 9.22 -15.18
C THR A 77 -8.94 8.68 -13.75
N ILE A 78 -8.31 7.53 -13.54
CA ILE A 78 -8.20 6.90 -12.23
C ILE A 78 -7.37 7.77 -11.26
N GLN A 79 -6.28 8.38 -11.75
CA GLN A 79 -5.45 9.25 -10.93
C GLN A 79 -6.20 10.50 -10.44
N LYS A 80 -7.00 11.12 -11.32
CA LYS A 80 -7.85 12.28 -10.97
C LYS A 80 -8.82 11.97 -9.83
N TYR A 81 -9.33 10.73 -9.74
CA TYR A 81 -10.21 10.35 -8.64
C TYR A 81 -9.52 10.38 -7.28
N VAL A 82 -8.24 10.00 -7.23
CA VAL A 82 -7.47 9.96 -5.99
C VAL A 82 -6.98 11.34 -5.59
N GLU A 83 -6.54 12.17 -6.55
CA GLU A 83 -6.08 13.53 -6.30
C GLU A 83 -7.17 14.41 -5.66
N ASN A 84 -8.40 14.31 -6.16
CA ASN A 84 -9.56 15.04 -5.65
C ASN A 84 -9.96 14.60 -4.23
N GLU A 85 -9.54 13.40 -3.80
CA GLU A 85 -9.83 12.83 -2.48
C GLU A 85 -8.56 12.67 -1.63
N SER A 86 -7.49 13.39 -1.98
CA SER A 86 -6.18 13.30 -1.32
C SER A 86 -6.25 13.52 0.19
N ASN A 87 -7.18 14.38 0.66
CA ASN A 87 -7.46 14.61 2.07
C ASN A 87 -8.07 13.38 2.78
N GLN A 88 -8.81 12.52 2.06
CA GLN A 88 -9.47 11.34 2.62
C GLN A 88 -8.56 10.10 2.55
N PHE A 89 -7.73 9.99 1.52
CA PHE A 89 -6.90 8.80 1.30
C PHE A 89 -5.43 8.97 1.70
N GLY A 90 -4.96 10.18 2.04
CA GLY A 90 -3.58 10.42 2.46
C GLY A 90 -2.57 9.95 1.41
N SER A 91 -1.31 9.74 1.81
CA SER A 91 -0.37 9.05 0.93
C SER A 91 -0.74 7.56 0.86
N PHE A 92 -0.93 7.03 -0.34
CA PHE A 92 -1.27 5.62 -0.56
C PHE A 92 0.01 4.81 -0.80
N ASN A 93 0.90 4.78 0.18
CA ASN A 93 2.10 3.98 0.15
C ASN A 93 1.86 2.60 0.79
N VAL A 94 1.66 1.58 -0.03
CA VAL A 94 1.31 0.23 0.45
C VAL A 94 2.45 -0.44 1.24
N VAL A 95 3.70 -0.06 0.98
CA VAL A 95 4.88 -0.56 1.71
C VAL A 95 4.91 0.04 3.11
N ALA A 96 4.71 1.35 3.23
CA ALA A 96 4.63 2.04 4.52
C ALA A 96 3.43 1.55 5.34
N LEU A 97 2.27 1.35 4.70
CA LEU A 97 1.08 0.78 5.35
C LEU A 97 1.34 -0.63 5.89
N ALA A 98 1.94 -1.52 5.09
CA ALA A 98 2.27 -2.86 5.54
C ALA A 98 3.23 -2.84 6.74
N CYS A 99 4.21 -1.93 6.75
CA CYS A 99 5.11 -1.76 7.89
C CYS A 99 4.41 -1.20 9.13
N LYS A 100 3.54 -0.18 8.95
CA LYS A 100 2.74 0.43 10.01
C LYS A 100 1.86 -0.58 10.75
N TYR A 101 1.26 -1.51 10.00
CA TYR A 101 0.41 -2.56 10.55
C TYR A 101 1.13 -3.88 10.83
N LYS A 102 2.45 -3.95 10.62
CA LYS A 102 3.25 -5.16 10.84
C LYS A 102 2.78 -6.36 9.99
N ALA A 103 2.27 -6.08 8.79
CA ALA A 103 1.68 -7.05 7.88
C ALA A 103 2.76 -7.73 7.03
N ILE A 104 3.45 -8.71 7.62
CA ILE A 104 4.62 -9.37 7.01
C ILE A 104 4.25 -10.11 5.73
N LYS A 105 3.19 -10.92 5.73
CA LYS A 105 2.82 -11.74 4.56
C LYS A 105 2.44 -10.85 3.38
N VAL A 106 1.75 -9.76 3.68
CA VAL A 106 1.43 -8.73 2.71
C VAL A 106 2.69 -8.06 2.17
N LEU A 107 3.63 -7.66 3.04
CA LEU A 107 4.88 -7.02 2.61
C LEU A 107 5.71 -7.94 1.70
N GLU A 108 5.85 -9.21 2.05
CA GLU A 108 6.53 -10.21 1.22
C GLU A 108 5.85 -10.36 -0.15
N TYR A 109 4.51 -10.39 -0.18
CA TYR A 109 3.77 -10.45 -1.43
C TYR A 109 3.97 -9.19 -2.28
N LEU A 110 3.94 -7.98 -1.68
CA LEU A 110 4.15 -6.71 -2.38
C LEU A 110 5.52 -6.65 -3.09
N PHE A 111 6.54 -7.29 -2.54
CA PHE A 111 7.86 -7.41 -3.15
C PHE A 111 8.06 -8.67 -4.01
N SER A 112 7.03 -9.48 -4.19
CA SER A 112 7.05 -10.61 -5.12
C SER A 112 6.74 -10.14 -6.54
N GLU A 113 7.15 -10.94 -7.54
CA GLU A 113 6.85 -10.66 -8.95
C GLU A 113 5.34 -10.66 -9.27
N ASN A 114 4.51 -11.15 -8.34
CA ASN A 114 3.08 -11.35 -8.52
C ASN A 114 2.20 -10.16 -8.07
N ALA A 115 2.75 -9.11 -7.45
CA ALA A 115 1.99 -8.00 -6.86
C ALA A 115 2.07 -6.70 -7.68
N LYS A 116 2.17 -6.82 -9.00
CA LYS A 116 2.50 -5.69 -9.89
C LYS A 116 1.44 -4.59 -9.88
N SER A 117 0.15 -4.92 -9.83
CA SER A 117 -0.90 -3.91 -10.01
C SER A 117 -1.04 -3.01 -8.78
N ILE A 118 -1.07 -3.57 -7.58
CA ILE A 118 -1.13 -2.79 -6.32
C ILE A 118 0.14 -1.99 -6.11
N TYR A 119 1.32 -2.60 -6.30
CA TYR A 119 2.59 -1.90 -6.12
C TYR A 119 2.73 -0.72 -7.10
N ASN A 120 2.46 -0.96 -8.39
CA ASN A 120 2.54 0.10 -9.40
C ASN A 120 1.51 1.21 -9.16
N LEU A 121 0.31 0.83 -8.73
CA LEU A 121 -0.71 1.80 -8.37
C LEU A 121 -0.24 2.71 -7.22
N SER A 122 0.37 2.12 -6.19
CA SER A 122 0.94 2.87 -5.07
C SER A 122 1.96 3.89 -5.58
N VAL A 123 2.96 3.48 -6.36
CA VAL A 123 3.97 4.38 -6.97
C VAL A 123 3.31 5.56 -7.70
N LYS A 124 2.26 5.28 -8.48
CA LYS A 124 1.55 6.29 -9.28
C LYS A 124 0.77 7.28 -8.43
N ILE A 125 0.02 6.81 -7.43
CA ILE A 125 -0.74 7.68 -6.52
C ILE A 125 0.21 8.57 -5.71
N SER A 126 1.31 7.98 -5.23
CA SER A 126 2.35 8.64 -4.47
C SER A 126 3.05 9.77 -5.23
N LYS A 127 3.00 9.77 -6.57
CA LYS A 127 3.73 10.71 -7.45
C LYS A 127 5.24 10.75 -7.16
N THR A 128 5.78 9.70 -6.56
CA THR A 128 7.20 9.57 -6.23
C THR A 128 7.87 8.57 -7.14
N ALA A 129 9.14 8.80 -7.44
CA ALA A 129 9.96 7.81 -8.14
C ALA A 129 10.23 6.56 -7.28
N SER A 130 10.05 6.68 -5.95
CA SER A 130 10.45 5.69 -4.97
C SER A 130 9.49 5.66 -3.77
N LEU A 131 8.92 4.49 -3.47
CA LEU A 131 8.12 4.26 -2.26
C LEU A 131 8.97 4.21 -0.98
N TRP A 132 10.30 4.21 -1.10
CA TRP A 132 11.22 4.05 0.04
C TRP A 132 11.36 5.33 0.87
N SER A 133 11.42 6.48 0.20
CA SER A 133 11.61 7.79 0.81
C SER A 133 10.31 8.55 1.06
N GLU A 134 9.21 8.09 0.48
CA GLU A 134 7.91 8.71 0.64
C GLU A 134 7.43 8.62 2.10
N VAL A 135 6.89 9.73 2.57
CA VAL A 135 6.33 9.86 3.91
C VAL A 135 4.82 9.99 3.87
N ASP A 136 4.17 9.54 4.92
CA ASP A 136 2.73 9.71 5.13
C ASP A 136 2.38 11.07 5.74
N GLU A 137 1.10 11.26 6.06
CA GLU A 137 0.56 12.46 6.70
C GLU A 137 1.20 12.77 8.08
N PHE A 138 1.89 11.80 8.68
CA PHE A 138 2.64 11.96 9.94
C PHE A 138 4.13 12.22 9.72
N HIS A 139 4.54 12.39 8.45
CA HIS A 139 5.93 12.49 8.00
C HIS A 139 6.75 11.23 8.28
N HIS A 140 6.12 10.05 8.29
CA HIS A 140 6.77 8.76 8.52
C HIS A 140 6.82 7.91 7.25
N ASN A 141 7.95 7.26 7.00
CA ASN A 141 8.11 6.32 5.89
C ASN A 141 8.08 4.86 6.38
N ALA A 142 8.23 3.91 5.45
CA ALA A 142 8.25 2.49 5.77
C ALA A 142 9.33 2.11 6.80
N PHE A 143 10.54 2.69 6.70
CA PHE A 143 11.64 2.43 7.63
C PHE A 143 11.34 2.91 9.04
N TYR A 144 10.71 4.08 9.20
CA TYR A 144 10.28 4.58 10.51
C TYR A 144 9.37 3.55 11.18
N TYR A 145 8.36 3.07 10.46
CA TYR A 145 7.42 2.08 11.00
C TYR A 145 8.08 0.73 11.28
N ALA A 146 9.00 0.29 10.41
CA ALA A 146 9.72 -0.96 10.60
C ALA A 146 10.61 -0.94 11.85
N ILE A 147 11.42 0.11 12.05
CA ILE A 147 12.25 0.27 13.25
C ILE A 147 11.36 0.38 14.50
N ARG A 148 10.32 1.23 14.45
CA ARG A 148 9.37 1.43 15.56
C ARG A 148 8.64 0.14 15.97
N SER A 149 8.44 -0.79 15.03
CA SER A 149 7.73 -2.03 15.29
C SER A 149 8.49 -2.99 16.21
N ASP A 150 9.81 -2.80 16.33
CA ASP A 150 10.76 -3.71 16.98
C ASP A 150 10.81 -5.13 16.36
N MET A 151 10.34 -5.27 15.12
CA MET A 151 10.39 -6.53 14.37
C MET A 151 11.54 -6.52 13.38
N THR A 152 12.68 -7.08 13.76
CA THR A 152 13.90 -7.11 12.91
C THR A 152 13.64 -7.76 11.56
N HIS A 153 12.77 -8.77 11.50
CA HIS A 153 12.34 -9.39 10.26
C HIS A 153 11.72 -8.40 9.26
N LEU A 154 10.87 -7.48 9.74
CA LEU A 154 10.23 -6.46 8.90
C LEU A 154 11.27 -5.50 8.31
N LEU A 155 12.23 -5.07 9.14
CA LEU A 155 13.33 -4.21 8.70
C LEU A 155 14.26 -4.94 7.70
N ASN A 156 14.56 -6.21 7.94
CA ASN A 156 15.38 -7.03 7.05
C ASN A 156 14.73 -7.16 5.66
N ILE A 157 13.42 -7.42 5.58
CA ILE A 157 12.70 -7.45 4.29
C ILE A 157 12.90 -6.13 3.53
N LEU A 158 12.77 -4.98 4.19
CA LEU A 158 12.96 -3.67 3.55
C LEU A 158 14.39 -3.47 3.07
N ILE A 159 15.39 -3.81 3.89
CA ILE A 159 16.81 -3.66 3.54
C ILE A 159 17.17 -4.55 2.35
N GLU A 160 16.81 -5.84 2.39
CA GLU A 160 17.09 -6.79 1.32
C GLU A 160 16.45 -6.37 -0.01
N LYS A 161 15.21 -5.88 0.03
CA LYS A 161 14.47 -5.46 -1.17
C LYS A 161 14.87 -4.07 -1.66
N GLY A 162 15.31 -3.19 -0.76
CA GLY A 162 15.85 -1.87 -1.08
C GLY A 162 17.24 -1.94 -1.74
N GLN A 163 18.11 -2.84 -1.27
CA GLN A 163 19.47 -2.99 -1.78
C GLN A 163 19.55 -3.45 -3.25
N ASN A 164 18.54 -4.16 -3.74
CA ASN A 164 18.47 -4.60 -5.15
C ASN A 164 18.27 -3.45 -6.15
N LYS A 165 18.00 -2.22 -5.69
CA LYS A 165 17.79 -1.04 -6.53
C LYS A 165 18.97 -0.05 -6.46
N ASN A 166 20.22 -0.50 -6.65
CA ASN A 166 21.42 0.32 -6.94
C ASN A 166 21.63 1.65 -6.16
N GLN A 167 21.09 1.78 -4.94
CA GLN A 167 21.09 3.06 -4.20
C GLN A 167 21.39 2.82 -2.73
N LYS A 168 22.50 2.14 -2.43
CA LYS A 168 22.92 1.88 -1.05
C LYS A 168 23.03 3.16 -0.23
N GLU A 169 23.59 4.21 -0.83
CA GLU A 169 23.74 5.52 -0.19
C GLU A 169 22.38 6.19 0.11
N GLU A 170 21.42 6.11 -0.82
CA GLU A 170 20.05 6.62 -0.59
C GLU A 170 19.34 5.81 0.50
N LEU A 171 19.53 4.49 0.51
CA LEU A 171 18.95 3.61 1.53
C LEU A 171 19.51 3.96 2.93
N ASP A 172 20.82 4.15 3.04
CA ASP A 172 21.49 4.55 4.28
C ASP A 172 20.98 5.94 4.75
N GLU A 173 20.80 6.90 3.84
CA GLU A 173 20.23 8.22 4.16
C GLU A 173 18.78 8.11 4.67
N ILE A 174 17.93 7.35 3.96
CA ILE A 174 16.53 7.14 4.33
C ILE A 174 16.43 6.47 5.72
N LEU A 175 17.26 5.44 5.95
CA LEU A 175 17.30 4.71 7.22
C LEU A 175 17.76 5.63 8.36
N SER A 176 18.84 6.37 8.15
CA SER A 176 19.38 7.34 9.12
C SER A 176 18.36 8.44 9.43
N LYS A 177 17.63 8.95 8.43
CA LYS A 177 16.55 9.91 8.64
C LYS A 177 15.41 9.32 9.48
N ALA A 178 14.96 8.10 9.18
CA ALA A 178 13.93 7.42 9.95
C ALA A 178 14.35 7.20 11.41
N TYR A 179 15.59 6.78 11.64
CA TYR A 179 16.14 6.56 12.97
C TYR A 179 16.28 7.86 13.78
N ARG A 180 16.80 8.94 13.17
CA ARG A 180 16.87 10.26 13.82
C ARG A 180 15.48 10.76 14.22
N GLU A 181 14.48 10.59 13.37
CA GLU A 181 13.10 10.97 13.66
C GLU A 181 12.54 10.22 14.88
N LEU A 182 12.87 8.93 15.03
CA LEU A 182 12.50 8.16 16.23
C LEU A 182 13.14 8.71 17.49
N LYS A 183 14.44 9.04 17.45
CA LYS A 183 15.15 9.62 18.60
C LYS A 183 14.63 11.01 18.95
N LEU A 184 14.37 11.87 17.97
CA LEU A 184 13.79 13.21 18.19
C LEU A 184 12.43 13.14 18.88
N ARG A 185 11.66 12.09 18.60
CA ARG A 185 10.34 11.84 19.21
C ARG A 185 10.41 11.03 20.51
N ASN A 186 11.61 10.76 21.04
CA ASN A 186 11.84 9.93 22.22
C ASN A 186 11.17 8.54 22.14
N VAL A 187 11.10 7.97 20.93
CA VAL A 187 10.60 6.60 20.76
C VAL A 187 11.68 5.63 21.21
N PHE A 188 11.31 4.69 22.09
CA PHE A 188 12.22 3.63 22.50
C PHE A 188 12.58 2.73 21.32
N VAL A 189 13.87 2.50 21.12
CA VAL A 189 14.41 1.58 20.11
C VAL A 189 15.33 0.60 20.85
N THR A 190 15.18 -0.69 20.58
CA THR A 190 16.00 -1.71 21.21
C THR A 190 17.44 -1.67 20.72
N ARG A 191 18.36 -2.26 21.49
CA ARG A 191 19.77 -2.37 21.07
C ARG A 191 19.93 -3.15 19.77
N GLU A 192 19.08 -4.15 19.54
CA GLU A 192 19.10 -4.94 18.31
C GLU A 192 18.72 -4.07 17.12
N MET A 193 17.62 -3.31 17.21
CA MET A 193 17.23 -2.35 16.17
C MET A 193 18.22 -1.20 15.99
N ASP A 194 18.81 -0.69 17.07
CA ASP A 194 19.88 0.33 17.02
C ASP A 194 21.06 -0.19 16.17
N PHE A 195 21.50 -1.44 16.35
CA PHE A 195 22.59 -2.04 15.57
C PHE A 195 22.30 -2.11 14.06
N PHE A 196 21.05 -2.35 13.67
CA PHE A 196 20.64 -2.34 12.26
C PHE A 196 20.52 -0.93 11.68
N SER A 197 20.23 0.07 12.52
CA SER A 197 19.87 1.43 12.08
C SER A 197 21.01 2.45 12.18
N SER A 198 22.12 2.09 12.82
CA SER A 198 23.25 2.99 13.10
C SER A 198 24.54 2.67 12.32
N LYS A 199 24.45 1.93 11.21
CA LYS A 199 25.62 1.62 10.37
C LYS A 199 25.99 2.76 9.43
#